data_AF-A0A497BIN6-F1
#
_entry.id   AF-A0A497BIN6-F1
#
_cell.length_a   1.000
_cell.length_b   1.000
_cell.length_c   1.000
_cell.angle_alpha   90.00
_cell.angle_beta   90.00
_cell.angle_gamma   90.00
#
_symmetry.space_group_name_H-M   'P 1'
#
loop_
_entity.id
_entity.type
_entity.pdbx_description
1 polymer ?
#
loop_
_entity_poly.entity_id
_entity_poly.type
_entity_poly.pdbx_seq_one_letter_code
_entity_poly.pdbx_strand_id
1 'polypeptide(L)'
;MGVDPAAERDNLAITMTEVWPNHYRVVYCWAVNKKEFMKRKKRGLITDDDYYAYCCARIREVVRLFSPVRIEMDSQGGGYAVAEMLRNKKLMNMDEGDFPIYEVIDFDEPKETDGETDGRHILHLVKQSTEYNQDANIALHKSLETRTLLFPAFDSVKMYAAIEAEKSAGVIFDTFEENVFNLEELKNELCTIQMSETATGRERFDTPQVVKVGAVEGRARKGRLLKDRYTALLLSHKYIYNTEIATPDDIDYEDVAGNIEKRKKSPKNEAMYRGAGVGRMRNAHETRQGGVFKAVKKGKRI
;
A
#
# COMPACT_ATOMS: atom_id res chain seq x y z
N MET A 1 3.63 -4.87 -4.43
CA MET A 1 3.16 -3.62 -5.07
C MET A 1 1.66 -3.68 -5.19
N GLY A 2 0.94 -2.60 -4.90
CA GLY A 2 -0.50 -2.51 -5.08
C GLY A 2 -0.86 -1.45 -6.12
N VAL A 3 -1.85 -1.72 -6.96
CA VAL A 3 -2.26 -0.84 -8.05
C VAL A 3 -3.79 -0.71 -8.11
N ASP A 4 -4.29 0.52 -7.97
CA ASP A 4 -5.67 0.87 -8.30
C ASP A 4 -5.65 1.58 -9.67
N PRO A 5 -6.16 0.96 -10.75
CA PRO A 5 -5.98 1.43 -12.12
C PRO A 5 -7.00 2.47 -12.58
N ALA A 6 -7.76 3.09 -11.66
CA ALA A 6 -8.79 4.07 -12.01
C ALA A 6 -8.23 5.27 -12.81
N ALA A 7 -9.07 5.91 -13.65
CA ALA A 7 -8.56 6.90 -14.62
C ALA A 7 -9.42 8.14 -14.87
N GLU A 8 -10.75 8.02 -14.87
CA GLU A 8 -11.63 9.08 -15.41
C GLU A 8 -11.89 10.23 -14.44
N ARG A 9 -12.36 9.88 -13.24
CA ARG A 9 -12.71 10.82 -12.16
C ARG A 9 -11.83 10.66 -10.93
N ASP A 10 -11.12 9.55 -10.89
CA ASP A 10 -10.28 9.05 -9.82
C ASP A 10 -8.84 8.98 -10.33
N ASN A 11 -7.90 8.69 -9.44
CA ASN A 11 -6.50 8.57 -9.79
C ASN A 11 -6.14 7.10 -10.03
N LEU A 12 -5.22 6.85 -10.96
CA LEU A 12 -4.44 5.63 -10.91
C LEU A 12 -3.45 5.78 -9.76
N ALA A 13 -3.40 4.82 -8.87
CA ALA A 13 -2.53 4.85 -7.71
C ALA A 13 -1.66 3.60 -7.62
N ILE A 14 -0.40 3.80 -7.23
CA ILE A 14 0.59 2.75 -7.00
C ILE A 14 1.11 2.90 -5.57
N THR A 15 1.19 1.79 -4.84
CA THR A 15 1.87 1.73 -3.55
C THR A 15 2.91 0.61 -3.55
N MET A 16 4.06 0.89 -2.94
CA MET A 16 5.07 -0.13 -2.68
C MET A 16 5.16 -0.38 -1.18
N THR A 17 5.01 -1.64 -0.81
CA THR A 17 5.15 -2.12 0.56
C THR A 17 6.33 -3.07 0.61
N GLU A 18 7.38 -2.65 1.31
CA GLU A 18 8.56 -3.48 1.62
C GLU A 18 8.22 -4.39 2.81
N VAL A 19 8.67 -5.63 2.73
CA VAL A 19 8.31 -6.68 3.68
C VAL A 19 9.55 -7.09 4.48
N TRP A 20 9.42 -7.07 5.81
CA TRP A 20 10.47 -7.45 6.76
C TRP A 20 9.97 -8.56 7.69
N PRO A 21 10.88 -9.36 8.30
CA PRO A 21 10.50 -10.50 9.14
C PRO A 21 9.54 -10.20 10.30
N ASN A 22 9.44 -8.94 10.73
CA ASN A 22 8.61 -8.53 11.87
C ASN A 22 7.70 -7.32 11.59
N HIS A 23 7.72 -6.77 10.38
CA HIS A 23 6.90 -5.61 10.01
C HIS A 23 6.91 -5.37 8.49
N TYR A 24 6.06 -4.47 8.03
CA TYR A 24 5.93 -4.02 6.66
C TYR A 24 6.09 -2.50 6.62
N ARG A 25 6.66 -1.97 5.54
CA ARG A 25 6.89 -0.53 5.37
C ARG A 25 6.32 -0.07 4.06
N VAL A 26 5.44 0.93 4.07
CA VAL A 26 5.09 1.64 2.85
C VAL A 26 6.28 2.52 2.47
N VAL A 27 6.90 2.29 1.31
CA VAL A 27 8.16 2.98 0.92
C VAL A 27 7.99 3.93 -0.26
N TYR A 28 6.91 3.78 -1.02
CA TYR A 28 6.65 4.60 -2.21
C TYR A 28 5.16 4.71 -2.46
N CYS A 29 4.72 5.89 -2.88
CA CYS A 29 3.37 6.11 -3.34
C CYS A 29 3.37 7.06 -4.55
N TRP A 30 2.60 6.70 -5.56
CA TRP A 30 2.43 7.53 -6.75
C TRP A 30 0.97 7.52 -7.16
N ALA A 31 0.48 8.66 -7.61
CA ALA A 31 -0.87 8.77 -8.14
C ALA A 31 -0.94 9.78 -9.28
N VAL A 32 -1.75 9.48 -10.30
CA VAL A 32 -1.99 10.39 -11.42
C VAL A 32 -3.44 10.28 -11.89
N ASN A 33 -3.95 11.33 -12.53
CA ASN A 33 -5.22 11.26 -13.26
C ASN A 33 -5.05 11.79 -14.68
N LYS A 34 -6.09 11.59 -15.52
CA LYS A 34 -6.09 12.06 -16.91
C LYS A 34 -5.80 13.56 -17.04
N LYS A 35 -6.22 14.40 -16.09
CA LYS A 35 -5.99 15.85 -16.14
C LYS A 35 -4.51 16.19 -15.97
N GLU A 36 -3.85 15.58 -14.99
CA GLU A 36 -2.41 15.79 -14.76
C GLU A 36 -1.57 15.19 -15.89
N PHE A 37 -1.94 14.01 -16.40
CA PHE A 37 -1.34 13.44 -17.62
C PHE A 37 -1.41 14.43 -18.79
N MET A 38 -2.58 14.99 -19.09
CA MET A 38 -2.75 15.95 -20.19
C MET A 38 -1.93 17.23 -19.98
N LYS A 39 -1.77 17.68 -18.73
CA LYS A 39 -0.94 18.84 -18.39
C LYS A 39 0.54 18.55 -18.61
N ARG A 40 1.02 17.37 -18.19
CA ARG A 40 2.40 16.92 -18.40
C ARG A 40 2.69 16.72 -19.91
N LYS A 41 1.76 16.12 -20.67
CA LYS A 41 1.85 15.98 -22.13
C LYS A 41 1.94 17.34 -22.84
N LYS A 42 1.08 18.31 -22.48
CA LYS A 42 1.13 19.68 -23.04
C LYS A 42 2.44 20.43 -22.77
N ARG A 43 3.15 20.08 -21.69
CA ARG A 43 4.46 20.63 -21.35
C ARG A 43 5.62 19.91 -22.05
N GLY A 44 5.34 18.90 -22.87
CA GLY A 44 6.36 18.11 -23.57
C GLY A 44 7.15 17.17 -22.65
N LEU A 45 6.59 16.83 -21.48
CA LEU A 45 7.27 16.01 -20.45
C LEU A 45 6.99 14.51 -20.60
N ILE A 46 5.99 14.16 -21.40
CA ILE A 46 5.55 12.79 -21.65
C ILE A 46 5.47 12.62 -23.15
N THR A 47 6.05 11.52 -23.64
CA THR A 47 6.02 11.11 -25.04
C THR A 47 4.89 10.13 -25.34
N ASP A 48 4.33 9.48 -24.31
CA ASP A 48 3.22 8.54 -24.44
C ASP A 48 1.96 9.21 -25.02
N ASP A 49 1.35 8.51 -25.97
CA ASP A 49 0.18 9.01 -26.64
C ASP A 49 -1.11 8.83 -25.83
N ASP A 50 -1.20 7.71 -25.12
CA ASP A 50 -2.35 7.30 -24.34
C ASP A 50 -2.05 7.30 -22.82
N TYR A 51 -3.10 7.56 -22.05
CA TYR A 51 -3.02 7.58 -20.58
C TYR A 51 -2.61 6.22 -20.00
N TYR A 52 -3.14 5.11 -20.51
CA TYR A 52 -2.79 3.79 -19.97
C TYR A 52 -1.39 3.37 -20.37
N ALA A 53 -0.91 3.76 -21.57
CA ALA A 53 0.48 3.57 -21.95
C ALA A 53 1.44 4.28 -20.98
N TYR A 54 1.16 5.56 -20.66
CA TYR A 54 1.91 6.32 -19.65
C TYR A 54 1.90 5.64 -18.26
N CYS A 55 0.75 5.12 -17.83
CA CYS A 55 0.65 4.40 -16.56
C CYS A 55 1.41 3.07 -16.59
N CYS A 56 1.41 2.36 -17.72
CA CYS A 56 2.19 1.13 -17.89
C CYS A 56 3.70 1.42 -17.85
N ALA A 57 4.16 2.48 -18.51
CA ALA A 57 5.55 2.93 -18.44
C ALA A 57 5.95 3.22 -16.98
N ARG A 58 5.07 3.88 -16.21
CA ARG A 58 5.29 4.09 -14.77
C ARG A 58 5.38 2.79 -13.99
N ILE A 59 4.46 1.86 -14.21
CA ILE A 59 4.48 0.55 -13.54
C ILE A 59 5.80 -0.18 -13.83
N ARG A 60 6.27 -0.16 -15.07
CA ARG A 60 7.56 -0.77 -15.46
C ARG A 60 8.74 -0.12 -14.76
N GLU A 61 8.80 1.22 -14.72
CA GLU A 61 9.82 1.95 -13.98
C GLU A 61 9.84 1.56 -12.49
N VAL A 62 8.68 1.53 -11.83
CA VAL A 62 8.57 1.11 -10.42
C VAL A 62 8.99 -0.35 -10.25
N VAL A 63 8.64 -1.23 -11.20
CA VAL A 63 9.08 -2.64 -11.20
C VAL A 63 10.58 -2.77 -11.34
N ARG A 64 11.24 -1.95 -12.17
CA ARG A 64 12.71 -1.93 -12.29
C ARG A 64 13.38 -1.43 -11.01
N LEU A 65 12.85 -0.34 -10.44
CA LEU A 65 13.40 0.29 -9.24
C LEU A 65 13.32 -0.62 -8.00
N PHE A 66 12.17 -1.28 -7.80
CA PHE A 66 11.91 -2.03 -6.57
C PHE A 66 11.92 -3.56 -6.75
N SER A 67 11.88 -4.06 -7.99
CA SER A 67 11.82 -5.49 -8.31
C SER A 67 10.80 -6.27 -7.46
N PRO A 68 9.51 -5.87 -7.44
CA PRO A 68 8.52 -6.47 -6.55
C PRO A 68 8.35 -7.96 -6.83
N VAL A 69 8.08 -8.73 -5.78
CA VAL A 69 7.73 -10.16 -5.89
C VAL A 69 6.32 -10.35 -6.44
N ARG A 70 5.41 -9.42 -6.12
CA ARG A 70 3.99 -9.48 -6.46
C ARG A 70 3.43 -8.09 -6.77
N ILE A 71 2.53 -8.04 -7.75
CA ILE A 71 1.70 -6.89 -8.09
C ILE A 71 0.24 -7.29 -7.88
N GLU A 72 -0.43 -6.66 -6.93
CA GLU A 72 -1.85 -6.84 -6.67
C GLU A 72 -2.60 -5.65 -7.29
N MET A 73 -3.36 -5.89 -8.35
CA MET A 73 -4.04 -4.85 -9.11
C MET A 73 -5.54 -5.08 -9.11
N ASP A 74 -6.35 -4.05 -8.88
CA ASP A 74 -7.80 -4.19 -9.08
C ASP A 74 -8.07 -4.50 -10.56
N SER A 75 -8.87 -5.53 -10.81
CA SER A 75 -9.31 -5.94 -12.15
C SER A 75 -10.25 -4.92 -12.79
N GLN A 76 -10.99 -4.15 -11.99
CA GLN A 76 -11.94 -3.14 -12.47
C GLN A 76 -11.24 -1.80 -12.73
N GLY A 77 -12.00 -0.76 -13.08
CA GLY A 77 -11.49 0.62 -13.21
C GLY A 77 -10.48 0.90 -14.35
N GLY A 78 -10.01 -0.14 -15.05
CA GLY A 78 -8.91 -0.07 -16.02
C GLY A 78 -7.94 -1.24 -15.93
N GLY A 79 -8.08 -2.12 -14.92
CA GLY A 79 -7.13 -3.21 -14.64
C GLY A 79 -6.85 -4.14 -15.80
N TYR A 80 -7.89 -4.67 -16.45
CA TYR A 80 -7.70 -5.54 -17.62
C TYR A 80 -6.95 -4.84 -18.77
N ALA A 81 -7.22 -3.56 -19.02
CA ALA A 81 -6.53 -2.80 -20.06
C ALA A 81 -5.05 -2.59 -19.73
N VAL A 82 -4.75 -2.26 -18.47
CA VAL A 82 -3.36 -2.14 -17.97
C VAL A 82 -2.65 -3.50 -18.06
N ALA A 83 -3.29 -4.60 -17.66
CA ALA A 83 -2.72 -5.94 -17.74
C ALA A 83 -2.36 -6.34 -19.18
N GLU A 84 -3.26 -6.06 -20.13
CA GLU A 84 -3.00 -6.30 -21.55
C GLU A 84 -1.86 -5.45 -22.12
N MET A 85 -1.70 -4.21 -21.67
CA MET A 85 -0.59 -3.36 -22.09
C MET A 85 0.75 -3.76 -21.45
N LEU A 86 0.72 -4.30 -20.24
CA LEU A 86 1.91 -4.79 -19.53
C LEU A 86 2.54 -6.05 -20.17
N ARG A 87 1.78 -6.83 -20.95
CA ARG A 87 2.31 -7.91 -21.80
C ARG A 87 2.76 -7.45 -23.20
N ASN A 88 2.40 -6.23 -23.62
CA ASN A 88 2.64 -5.78 -24.99
C ASN A 88 4.12 -5.42 -25.22
N LYS A 89 4.82 -6.28 -25.96
CA LYS A 89 6.25 -6.14 -26.25
C LYS A 89 6.61 -4.88 -27.06
N LYS A 90 5.65 -4.30 -27.80
CA LYS A 90 5.88 -3.08 -28.59
C LYS A 90 5.95 -1.81 -27.74
N LEU A 91 5.44 -1.85 -26.51
CA LEU A 91 5.44 -0.73 -25.57
C LEU A 91 6.64 -0.78 -24.61
N MET A 92 7.54 -1.74 -24.76
CA MET A 92 8.66 -1.96 -23.85
C MET A 92 9.88 -1.14 -24.27
N ASN A 93 10.55 -0.55 -23.29
CA ASN A 93 11.86 0.03 -23.48
C ASN A 93 12.94 -1.03 -23.18
N MET A 94 13.37 -1.73 -24.23
CA MET A 94 14.36 -2.81 -24.11
C MET A 94 15.73 -2.31 -23.63
N ASP A 95 16.12 -1.08 -23.99
CA ASP A 95 17.39 -0.48 -23.56
C ASP A 95 17.41 -0.22 -22.05
N GLU A 96 16.23 0.00 -21.47
CA GLU A 96 16.03 0.20 -20.04
C GLU A 96 15.83 -1.09 -19.24
N GLY A 97 15.83 -2.25 -19.92
CA GLY A 97 15.68 -3.56 -19.31
C GLY A 97 14.22 -3.95 -19.02
N ASP A 98 13.26 -3.39 -19.77
CA ASP A 98 11.86 -3.80 -19.65
C ASP A 98 11.65 -5.24 -20.10
N PHE A 99 10.73 -5.92 -19.43
CA PHE A 99 10.27 -7.27 -19.77
C PHE A 99 8.75 -7.37 -19.67
N PRO A 100 8.08 -8.28 -20.40
CA PRO A 100 6.65 -8.49 -20.27
C PRO A 100 6.27 -8.86 -18.83
N ILE A 101 5.19 -8.28 -18.32
CA ILE A 101 4.64 -8.64 -17.02
C ILE A 101 3.36 -9.42 -17.28
N TYR A 102 3.35 -10.67 -16.83
CA TYR A 102 2.25 -11.61 -17.00
C TYR A 102 1.51 -11.84 -15.70
N GLU A 103 0.29 -12.33 -15.83
CA GLU A 103 -0.47 -12.80 -14.68
C GLU A 103 0.24 -13.97 -14.00
N VAL A 104 0.05 -14.07 -12.69
CA VAL A 104 0.54 -15.19 -11.88
C VAL A 104 -0.15 -16.46 -12.38
N ILE A 105 0.66 -17.51 -12.51
CA ILE A 105 0.23 -18.84 -12.90
C ILE A 105 -0.62 -19.43 -11.77
N ASP A 106 -1.84 -19.82 -12.12
CA ASP A 106 -2.73 -20.58 -11.27
C ASP A 106 -2.90 -21.98 -11.89
N PHE A 107 -2.46 -23.02 -11.19
CA PHE A 107 -2.54 -24.39 -11.71
C PHE A 107 -3.98 -24.91 -11.76
N ASP A 108 -4.88 -24.34 -10.98
CA ASP A 108 -6.29 -24.70 -10.95
C ASP A 108 -7.09 -23.94 -12.02
N GLU A 109 -6.64 -22.74 -12.40
CA GLU A 109 -7.21 -21.90 -13.46
C GLU A 109 -6.16 -21.51 -14.51
N PRO A 110 -5.78 -22.43 -15.43
CA PRO A 110 -4.75 -22.16 -16.43
C PRO A 110 -5.11 -21.00 -17.36
N LYS A 111 -4.16 -20.10 -17.57
CA LYS A 111 -4.29 -18.92 -18.45
C LYS A 111 -3.45 -19.06 -19.70
N GLU A 112 -3.85 -18.32 -20.74
CA GLU A 112 -3.16 -18.31 -22.04
C GLU A 112 -1.67 -17.94 -21.91
N THR A 113 -1.35 -17.04 -20.97
CA THR A 113 0.02 -16.55 -20.79
C THR A 113 0.93 -17.48 -19.99
N ASP A 114 0.43 -18.55 -19.37
CA ASP A 114 1.21 -19.36 -18.42
C ASP A 114 2.41 -20.08 -19.03
N GLY A 115 2.42 -20.26 -20.35
CA GLY A 115 3.55 -20.82 -21.10
C GLY A 115 4.61 -19.80 -21.53
N GLU A 116 4.38 -18.51 -21.29
CA GLU A 116 5.33 -17.45 -21.66
C GLU A 116 6.52 -17.44 -20.70
N THR A 117 7.75 -17.42 -21.24
CA THR A 117 8.98 -17.53 -20.43
C THR A 117 9.90 -16.32 -20.56
N ASP A 118 9.52 -15.34 -21.39
CA ASP A 118 10.32 -14.16 -21.69
C ASP A 118 10.03 -12.98 -20.76
N GLY A 119 9.22 -13.19 -19.72
CA GLY A 119 8.76 -12.16 -18.79
C GLY A 119 8.55 -12.70 -17.37
N ARG A 120 7.88 -11.90 -16.52
CA ARG A 120 7.64 -12.24 -15.11
C ARG A 120 6.15 -12.42 -14.81
N HIS A 121 5.81 -13.57 -14.24
CA HIS A 121 4.48 -13.92 -13.74
C HIS A 121 4.24 -13.37 -12.33
N ILE A 122 4.10 -12.05 -12.22
CA ILE A 122 3.99 -11.34 -10.93
C ILE A 122 2.70 -10.53 -10.78
N LEU A 123 1.87 -10.46 -11.82
CA LEU A 123 0.61 -9.70 -11.78
C LEU A 123 -0.55 -10.56 -11.28
N HIS A 124 -1.29 -10.08 -10.29
CA HIS A 124 -2.52 -10.71 -9.84
C HIS A 124 -3.66 -9.71 -9.95
N LEU A 125 -4.67 -10.08 -10.73
CA LEU A 125 -5.88 -9.30 -10.92
C LEU A 125 -6.87 -9.65 -9.82
N VAL A 126 -7.07 -8.71 -8.90
CA VAL A 126 -7.98 -8.85 -7.77
C VAL A 126 -9.37 -8.41 -8.20
N LYS A 127 -10.36 -9.28 -8.04
CA LYS A 127 -11.77 -8.90 -8.17
C LYS A 127 -12.31 -8.51 -6.80
N GLN A 128 -12.39 -7.21 -6.53
CA GLN A 128 -12.92 -6.73 -5.26
C GLN A 128 -14.41 -7.08 -5.10
N SER A 129 -14.72 -7.83 -4.04
CA SER A 129 -16.08 -8.07 -3.55
C SER A 129 -16.28 -7.38 -2.20
N THR A 130 -17.52 -7.34 -1.70
CA THR A 130 -17.80 -6.82 -0.36
C THR A 130 -17.04 -7.61 0.71
N GLU A 131 -17.02 -8.93 0.58
CA GLU A 131 -16.34 -9.85 1.50
C GLU A 131 -14.83 -9.64 1.45
N TYR A 132 -14.25 -9.57 0.24
CA TYR A 132 -12.81 -9.28 0.08
C TYR A 132 -12.44 -7.95 0.74
N ASN A 133 -13.24 -6.91 0.49
CA ASN A 133 -12.98 -5.57 1.02
C ASN A 133 -13.10 -5.54 2.55
N GLN A 134 -14.06 -6.27 3.13
CA GLN A 134 -14.20 -6.39 4.58
C GLN A 134 -12.98 -7.08 5.19
N ASP A 135 -12.60 -8.25 4.68
CA ASP A 135 -11.46 -9.02 5.16
C ASP A 135 -10.13 -8.24 5.02
N ALA A 136 -9.96 -7.53 3.90
CA ALA A 136 -8.78 -6.70 3.67
C ALA A 136 -8.72 -5.52 4.64
N ASN A 137 -9.87 -4.89 4.94
CA ASN A 137 -9.91 -3.78 5.90
C ASN A 137 -9.59 -4.24 7.31
N ILE A 138 -10.14 -5.37 7.74
CA ILE A 138 -9.86 -5.94 9.06
C ILE A 138 -8.37 -6.27 9.18
N ALA A 139 -7.79 -6.91 8.16
CA ALA A 139 -6.36 -7.22 8.12
C ALA A 139 -5.48 -5.95 8.21
N LEU A 140 -5.83 -4.93 7.44
CA LEU A 140 -5.12 -3.65 7.42
C LEU A 140 -5.22 -2.95 8.79
N HIS A 141 -6.42 -2.88 9.35
CA HIS A 141 -6.66 -2.29 10.68
C HIS A 141 -5.84 -3.00 11.75
N LYS A 142 -5.85 -4.34 11.78
CA LYS A 142 -5.05 -5.13 12.72
C LYS A 142 -3.56 -4.85 12.57
N SER A 143 -3.06 -4.68 11.35
CA SER A 143 -1.64 -4.40 11.11
C SER A 143 -1.22 -2.99 11.56
N LEU A 144 -2.13 -2.02 11.46
CA LEU A 144 -1.93 -0.67 11.98
C LEU A 144 -1.96 -0.65 13.52
N GLU A 145 -2.94 -1.32 14.13
CA GLU A 145 -3.10 -1.40 15.58
C GLU A 145 -1.90 -2.09 16.25
N THR A 146 -1.42 -3.18 15.65
CA THR A 146 -0.23 -3.92 16.12
C THR A 146 1.09 -3.25 15.74
N ARG A 147 1.06 -2.13 15.01
CA ARG A 147 2.24 -1.41 14.50
C ARG A 147 3.17 -2.29 13.66
N THR A 148 2.60 -3.27 12.96
CA THR A 148 3.32 -4.10 12.00
C THR A 148 3.34 -3.43 10.63
N LEU A 149 2.36 -2.62 10.25
CA LEU A 149 2.45 -1.77 9.06
C LEU A 149 2.93 -0.36 9.44
N LEU A 150 4.06 0.07 8.87
CA LEU A 150 4.72 1.34 9.15
C LEU A 150 4.70 2.28 7.94
N PHE A 151 4.60 3.58 8.24
CA PHE A 151 4.73 4.66 7.27
C PHE A 151 5.99 5.47 7.52
N PRO A 152 6.57 6.09 6.46
CA PRO A 152 7.70 6.97 6.63
C PRO A 152 7.25 8.21 7.41
N ALA A 153 8.10 8.65 8.34
CA ALA A 153 7.91 9.91 9.02
C ALA A 153 8.21 11.07 8.05
N PHE A 154 7.44 12.14 8.17
CA PHE A 154 7.73 13.37 7.44
C PHE A 154 9.05 13.98 7.93
N ASP A 155 9.97 14.24 7.00
CA ASP A 155 11.30 14.79 7.28
C ASP A 155 11.53 16.02 6.40
N SER A 156 11.34 17.20 6.99
CA SER A 156 11.47 18.47 6.28
C SER A 156 12.90 18.78 5.84
N VAL A 157 13.91 18.27 6.57
CA VAL A 157 15.33 18.50 6.25
C VAL A 157 15.72 17.68 5.03
N LYS A 158 15.34 16.40 4.98
CA LYS A 158 15.55 15.57 3.78
C LYS A 158 14.79 16.09 2.58
N MET A 159 13.56 16.56 2.77
CA MET A 159 12.77 17.13 1.68
C MET A 159 13.46 18.37 1.08
N TYR A 160 13.98 19.27 1.90
CA TYR A 160 14.71 20.45 1.41
C TYR A 160 15.97 20.06 0.63
N ALA A 161 16.78 19.14 1.17
CA ALA A 161 17.99 18.66 0.50
C ALA A 161 17.67 17.99 -0.85
N ALA A 162 16.58 17.23 -0.93
CA ALA A 162 16.13 16.61 -2.17
C ALA A 162 15.72 17.66 -3.22
N ILE A 163 14.95 18.69 -2.81
CA ILE A 163 14.54 19.79 -3.70
C ILE A 163 15.75 20.51 -4.31
N GLU A 164 16.80 20.77 -3.53
CA GLU A 164 18.01 21.42 -4.04
C GLU A 164 18.77 20.54 -5.05
N ALA A 165 18.88 19.24 -4.74
CA ALA A 165 19.51 18.27 -5.64
C ALA A 165 18.73 18.12 -6.95
N GLU A 166 17.41 18.02 -6.89
CA GLU A 166 16.52 17.88 -8.05
C GLU A 166 16.51 19.12 -8.94
N LYS A 167 16.50 20.32 -8.34
CA LYS A 167 16.67 21.59 -9.08
C LYS A 167 17.98 21.62 -9.85
N SER A 168 19.06 21.16 -9.22
CA SER A 168 20.39 21.11 -9.83
C SER A 168 20.46 20.08 -10.97
N ALA A 169 19.71 18.97 -10.85
CA ALA A 169 19.59 17.94 -11.88
C ALA A 169 18.53 18.27 -12.97
N GLY A 170 17.80 19.38 -12.83
CA GLY A 170 16.72 19.74 -13.77
C GLY A 170 15.49 18.84 -13.71
N VAL A 171 15.31 18.09 -12.62
CA VAL A 171 14.14 17.23 -12.40
C VAL A 171 12.94 18.12 -12.04
N ILE A 172 11.86 18.00 -12.81
CA ILE A 172 10.69 18.88 -12.72
C ILE A 172 9.37 18.14 -12.52
N PHE A 173 9.41 16.80 -12.48
CA PHE A 173 8.26 15.93 -12.27
C PHE A 173 8.74 14.64 -11.56
N ASP A 174 7.81 13.95 -10.89
CA ASP A 174 8.08 12.75 -10.11
C ASP A 174 9.22 12.95 -9.10
N THR A 175 9.20 14.14 -8.50
CA THR A 175 10.16 14.56 -7.49
C THR A 175 9.96 13.82 -6.18
N PHE A 176 10.98 13.84 -5.33
CA PHE A 176 10.90 13.37 -3.96
C PHE A 176 9.77 14.06 -3.20
N GLU A 177 9.59 15.35 -3.43
CA GLU A 177 8.48 16.14 -2.88
C GLU A 177 7.11 15.58 -3.31
N GLU A 178 6.90 15.27 -4.61
CA GLU A 178 5.67 14.64 -5.09
C GLU A 178 5.41 13.28 -4.42
N ASN A 179 6.45 12.45 -4.24
CA ASN A 179 6.31 11.17 -3.53
C ASN A 179 5.94 11.36 -2.05
N VAL A 180 6.59 12.29 -1.33
CA VAL A 180 6.26 12.60 0.07
C VAL A 180 4.82 13.09 0.17
N PHE A 181 4.36 13.98 -0.72
CA PHE A 181 2.97 14.41 -0.74
C PHE A 181 2.00 13.27 -1.01
N ASN A 182 2.31 12.37 -1.94
CA ASN A 182 1.47 11.19 -2.18
C ASN A 182 1.37 10.27 -0.95
N LEU A 183 2.46 10.11 -0.19
CA LEU A 183 2.47 9.34 1.06
C LEU A 183 1.65 10.01 2.17
N GLU A 184 1.72 11.34 2.30
CA GLU A 184 0.88 12.06 3.26
C GLU A 184 -0.61 12.03 2.86
N GLU A 185 -0.91 12.16 1.57
CA GLU A 185 -2.28 12.01 1.08
C GLU A 185 -2.83 10.59 1.27
N LEU A 186 -1.99 9.55 1.11
CA LEU A 186 -2.36 8.18 1.47
C LEU A 186 -2.74 8.05 2.95
N LYS A 187 -1.98 8.66 3.86
CA LYS A 187 -2.33 8.70 5.30
C LYS A 187 -3.65 9.42 5.53
N ASN A 188 -3.89 10.54 4.85
CA ASN A 188 -5.16 11.27 4.92
C ASN A 188 -6.33 10.41 4.44
N GLU A 189 -6.19 9.72 3.30
CA GLU A 189 -7.19 8.80 2.76
C GLU A 189 -7.52 7.70 3.77
N LEU A 190 -6.51 7.06 4.37
CA LEU A 190 -6.68 6.03 5.42
C LEU A 190 -7.50 6.55 6.61
N CYS A 191 -7.22 7.76 7.09
CA CYS A 191 -7.95 8.37 8.21
C CYS A 191 -9.39 8.78 7.86
N THR A 192 -9.76 8.83 6.58
CA THR A 192 -11.11 9.22 6.13
C THR A 192 -12.05 8.05 5.94
N ILE A 193 -11.55 6.81 5.90
CA ILE A 193 -12.38 5.62 5.71
C ILE A 193 -13.27 5.41 6.95
N GLN A 194 -14.56 5.24 6.72
CA GLN A 194 -15.58 4.98 7.72
C GLN A 194 -16.21 3.61 7.50
N MET A 195 -16.39 2.88 8.59
CA MET A 195 -17.18 1.65 8.61
C MET A 195 -18.66 2.00 8.81
N SER A 196 -19.51 1.43 7.97
CA SER A 196 -20.96 1.49 8.08
C SER A 196 -21.54 0.10 7.88
N GLU A 197 -22.69 -0.19 8.48
CA GLU A 197 -23.37 -1.48 8.33
C GLU A 197 -24.59 -1.30 7.41
N THR A 198 -24.75 -2.17 6.42
CA THR A 198 -25.96 -2.18 5.60
C THR A 198 -27.12 -2.76 6.40
N ALA A 199 -28.35 -2.54 5.94
CA ALA A 199 -29.55 -3.13 6.57
C ALA A 199 -29.53 -4.67 6.64
N THR A 200 -28.66 -5.32 5.86
CA THR A 200 -28.46 -6.78 5.86
C THR A 200 -27.33 -7.23 6.79
N GLY A 201 -26.76 -6.34 7.60
CA GLY A 201 -25.65 -6.64 8.51
C GLY A 201 -24.28 -6.76 7.84
N ARG A 202 -24.13 -6.28 6.60
CA ARG A 202 -22.83 -6.33 5.90
C ARG A 202 -22.06 -5.06 6.18
N GLU A 203 -20.80 -5.21 6.58
CA GLU A 203 -19.90 -4.09 6.77
C GLU A 203 -19.48 -3.49 5.43
N ARG A 204 -19.46 -2.16 5.38
CA ARG A 204 -19.04 -1.37 4.23
C ARG A 204 -18.06 -0.31 4.68
N PHE A 205 -16.91 -0.29 4.03
CA PHE A 205 -15.85 0.67 4.23
C PHE A 205 -15.88 1.71 3.11
N ASP A 206 -16.15 2.97 3.45
CA ASP A 206 -16.22 4.04 2.45
C ASP A 206 -15.89 5.41 3.06
N THR A 207 -15.62 6.40 2.20
CA THR A 207 -15.42 7.78 2.66
C THR A 207 -16.74 8.43 3.03
N PRO A 208 -16.78 9.40 3.97
CA PRO A 208 -17.98 10.16 4.28
C PRO A 208 -18.53 10.89 3.05
N GLN A 209 -19.85 11.05 3.01
CA GLN A 209 -20.48 11.86 1.96
C GLN A 209 -20.19 13.34 2.21
N VAL A 210 -19.52 13.99 1.26
CA VAL A 210 -19.26 15.43 1.34
C VAL A 210 -20.32 16.20 0.56
N VAL A 211 -20.93 17.19 1.19
CA VAL A 211 -21.77 18.17 0.49
C VAL A 211 -20.85 19.27 -0.03
N LYS A 212 -20.82 19.53 -1.35
CA LYS A 212 -20.02 20.65 -1.88
C LYS A 212 -20.50 21.98 -1.33
N VAL A 213 -19.54 22.85 -0.96
CA VAL A 213 -19.79 24.26 -0.61
C VAL A 213 -20.49 24.93 -1.81
N GLY A 214 -21.67 25.51 -1.59
CA GLY A 214 -22.54 26.06 -2.64
C GLY A 214 -23.73 25.18 -3.06
N ALA A 215 -24.02 24.10 -2.33
CA ALA A 215 -25.27 23.35 -2.47
C ALA A 215 -26.48 24.23 -2.10
N VAL A 216 -27.29 24.58 -3.09
CA VAL A 216 -28.61 25.21 -2.89
C VAL A 216 -29.58 24.13 -2.37
N GLU A 217 -30.48 24.48 -1.45
CA GLU A 217 -31.57 23.59 -0.99
C GLU A 217 -32.24 22.92 -2.21
N GLY A 218 -32.25 21.58 -2.22
CA GLY A 218 -32.84 20.78 -3.30
C GLY A 218 -31.88 20.31 -4.41
N ARG A 219 -30.62 20.79 -4.50
CA ARG A 219 -29.58 20.23 -5.39
C ARG A 219 -28.21 20.17 -4.71
N ALA A 220 -28.05 19.20 -3.81
CA ALA A 220 -26.72 18.86 -3.29
C ALA A 220 -25.88 18.19 -4.40
N ARG A 221 -24.91 18.91 -4.97
CA ARG A 221 -23.82 18.24 -5.71
C ARG A 221 -22.97 17.49 -4.70
N LYS A 222 -23.16 16.17 -4.64
CA LYS A 222 -22.35 15.27 -3.83
C LYS A 222 -20.89 15.38 -4.27
N GLY A 223 -20.02 15.76 -3.34
CA GLY A 223 -18.59 15.56 -3.45
C GLY A 223 -18.24 14.14 -2.99
N ARG A 224 -17.24 13.53 -3.62
CA ARG A 224 -16.67 12.25 -3.20
C ARG A 224 -15.20 12.48 -2.88
N LEU A 225 -14.77 12.05 -1.70
CA LEU A 225 -13.34 12.04 -1.36
C LEU A 225 -12.67 10.91 -2.13
N LEU A 226 -11.42 11.13 -2.52
CA LEU A 226 -10.63 10.12 -3.22
C LEU A 226 -10.14 9.08 -2.22
N LYS A 227 -9.94 7.85 -2.70
CA LYS A 227 -9.45 6.73 -1.88
C LYS A 227 -8.56 5.77 -2.65
N ASP A 228 -8.05 6.18 -3.80
CA ASP A 228 -7.38 5.28 -4.76
C ASP A 228 -6.03 4.82 -4.22
N ARG A 229 -5.30 5.67 -3.49
CA ARG A 229 -4.03 5.27 -2.83
C ARG A 229 -4.31 4.31 -1.69
N TYR A 230 -5.35 4.57 -0.91
CA TYR A 230 -5.83 3.64 0.10
C TYR A 230 -6.17 2.28 -0.50
N THR A 231 -6.92 2.23 -1.61
CA THR A 231 -7.29 0.98 -2.29
C THR A 231 -6.04 0.25 -2.78
N ALA A 232 -5.10 0.96 -3.40
CA ALA A 232 -3.84 0.38 -3.84
C ALA A 232 -3.06 -0.26 -2.67
N LEU A 233 -2.96 0.43 -1.53
CA LEU A 233 -2.33 -0.15 -0.33
C LEU A 233 -3.07 -1.38 0.16
N LEU A 234 -4.40 -1.32 0.25
CA LEU A 234 -5.28 -2.40 0.72
C LEU A 234 -5.06 -3.70 -0.06
N LEU A 235 -4.94 -3.59 -1.39
CA LEU A 235 -4.68 -4.73 -2.27
C LEU A 235 -3.37 -5.43 -1.93
N SER A 236 -2.26 -4.68 -1.91
CA SER A 236 -0.94 -5.26 -1.62
C SER A 236 -0.83 -5.77 -0.18
N HIS A 237 -1.41 -5.05 0.77
CA HIS A 237 -1.38 -5.41 2.18
C HIS A 237 -2.14 -6.72 2.43
N LYS A 238 -3.31 -6.92 1.81
CA LYS A 238 -4.08 -8.15 1.97
C LYS A 238 -3.30 -9.38 1.51
N TYR A 239 -2.59 -9.30 0.38
CA TYR A 239 -1.72 -10.38 -0.08
C TYR A 239 -0.61 -10.68 0.93
N ILE A 240 0.11 -9.65 1.40
CA ILE A 240 1.20 -9.79 2.38
C ILE A 240 0.68 -10.44 3.67
N TYR A 241 -0.46 -9.94 4.18
CA TYR A 241 -1.09 -10.44 5.40
C TYR A 241 -1.46 -11.92 5.29
N ASN A 242 -1.96 -12.37 4.14
CA ASN A 242 -2.34 -13.76 3.91
C ASN A 242 -1.13 -14.69 3.71
N THR A 243 -0.01 -14.18 3.19
CA THR A 243 1.15 -15.01 2.81
C THR A 243 2.22 -15.12 3.90
N GLU A 244 2.38 -14.09 4.75
CA GLU A 244 3.50 -14.03 5.69
C GLU A 244 3.12 -14.15 7.17
N ILE A 245 1.83 -14.32 7.48
CA ILE A 245 1.40 -14.56 8.86
C ILE A 245 1.20 -16.07 9.08
N ALA A 246 2.31 -16.78 9.23
CA ALA A 246 2.36 -17.71 10.35
C ALA A 246 2.46 -16.83 11.60
N THR A 247 1.33 -16.58 12.26
CA THR A 247 1.39 -16.21 13.68
C THR A 247 2.25 -17.27 14.37
N PRO A 248 3.17 -16.93 15.29
CA PRO A 248 3.63 -17.92 16.23
C PRO A 248 2.38 -18.60 16.82
N ASP A 249 2.31 -19.93 16.78
CA ASP A 249 1.15 -20.72 17.21
C ASP A 249 0.73 -20.47 18.67
N ASP A 250 1.47 -19.63 19.41
CA ASP A 250 1.36 -19.39 20.83
C ASP A 250 0.77 -18.01 21.22
N ILE A 251 0.19 -17.23 20.29
CA ILE A 251 -0.50 -15.99 20.69
C ILE A 251 -1.99 -16.25 20.91
N ASP A 252 -2.32 -16.68 22.12
CA ASP A 252 -3.69 -16.76 22.63
C ASP A 252 -4.26 -15.34 22.82
N TYR A 253 -4.99 -14.86 21.80
CA TYR A 253 -5.83 -13.68 21.91
C TYR A 253 -7.17 -14.09 22.52
N GLU A 254 -7.34 -13.90 23.84
CA GLU A 254 -8.68 -13.81 24.41
C GLU A 254 -9.34 -12.52 23.89
N ASP A 255 -10.40 -12.69 23.10
CA ASP A 255 -11.15 -11.61 22.46
C ASP A 255 -11.80 -10.71 23.52
N VAL A 256 -11.16 -9.60 23.85
CA VAL A 256 -11.62 -8.71 24.93
C VAL A 256 -12.80 -7.83 24.51
N ALA A 257 -13.23 -7.93 23.24
CA ALA A 257 -14.29 -7.12 22.63
C ALA A 257 -15.69 -7.77 22.68
N GLY A 258 -15.97 -8.56 23.72
CA GLY A 258 -17.33 -9.03 24.03
C GLY A 258 -18.23 -7.92 24.59
N ASN A 259 -19.51 -7.95 24.20
CA ASN A 259 -20.60 -7.07 24.65
C ASN A 259 -20.51 -6.71 26.16
N ILE A 260 -20.45 -5.41 26.47
CA ILE A 260 -20.25 -4.85 27.82
C ILE A 260 -21.22 -5.43 28.86
N GLU A 261 -22.45 -5.76 28.44
CA GLU A 261 -23.49 -6.26 29.34
C GLU A 261 -23.28 -7.72 29.80
N LYS A 262 -22.37 -8.47 29.15
CA LYS A 262 -22.05 -9.86 29.49
C LYS A 262 -20.72 -10.04 30.20
N ARG A 263 -20.00 -8.96 30.51
CA ARG A 263 -18.68 -9.03 31.14
C ARG A 263 -18.81 -9.45 32.60
N LYS A 264 -18.32 -10.65 32.94
CA LYS A 264 -18.12 -11.04 34.34
C LYS A 264 -17.01 -10.17 34.94
N LYS A 265 -17.22 -9.71 36.17
CA LYS A 265 -16.27 -8.85 36.89
C LYS A 265 -14.97 -9.64 37.13
N SER A 266 -13.84 -9.18 36.58
CA SER A 266 -12.55 -9.84 36.79
C SER A 266 -12.19 -9.89 38.28
N PRO A 267 -11.53 -10.97 38.76
CA PRO A 267 -10.98 -11.05 40.10
C PRO A 267 -10.07 -9.86 40.41
N LYS A 268 -9.99 -9.46 41.68
CA LYS A 268 -9.42 -8.18 42.14
C LYS A 268 -7.92 -7.93 41.82
N ASN A 269 -7.21 -8.86 41.20
CA ASN A 269 -5.76 -8.78 40.94
C ASN A 269 -5.35 -9.35 39.56
N GLU A 270 -6.27 -9.46 38.61
CA GLU A 270 -5.91 -9.96 37.29
C GLU A 270 -5.29 -8.85 36.43
N ALA A 271 -4.15 -9.16 35.80
CA ALA A 271 -3.48 -8.23 34.90
C ALA A 271 -4.33 -8.01 33.64
N MET A 272 -4.88 -6.81 33.50
CA MET A 272 -5.77 -6.42 32.40
C MET A 272 -5.05 -6.27 31.04
N TYR A 273 -3.72 -6.34 31.03
CA TYR A 273 -2.89 -6.22 29.84
C TYR A 273 -1.94 -7.42 29.76
N ARG A 274 -2.08 -8.24 28.71
CA ARG A 274 -1.27 -9.45 28.47
C ARG A 274 -0.38 -9.34 27.22
N GLY A 275 -0.15 -8.13 26.70
CA GLY A 275 0.72 -7.90 25.54
C GLY A 275 2.21 -7.94 25.87
N ALA A 276 3.07 -8.11 24.85
CA ALA A 276 4.52 -8.13 25.03
C ALA A 276 5.05 -6.80 25.61
N GLY A 277 5.63 -6.86 26.82
CA GLY A 277 6.13 -5.69 27.54
C GLY A 277 6.05 -5.81 29.07
N VAL A 278 5.30 -6.79 29.59
CA VAL A 278 5.08 -6.96 31.04
C VAL A 278 6.36 -7.32 31.81
N GLY A 279 7.40 -7.83 31.14
CA GLY A 279 8.69 -8.17 31.76
C GLY A 279 9.61 -6.98 32.08
N ARG A 280 9.23 -5.74 31.74
CA ARG A 280 10.05 -4.55 32.00
C ARG A 280 9.22 -3.42 32.60
N MET A 281 8.83 -3.54 33.87
CA MET A 281 8.99 -2.43 34.82
C MET A 281 8.79 -2.83 36.29
N ARG A 282 9.94 -2.84 36.99
CA ARG A 282 10.22 -2.58 38.42
C ARG A 282 9.46 -3.37 39.49
N ASN A 283 10.07 -4.47 39.91
CA ASN A 283 10.84 -4.46 41.16
C ASN A 283 12.23 -5.02 40.89
N ALA A 284 13.22 -4.15 40.97
CA ALA A 284 14.62 -4.49 40.82
C ALA A 284 15.12 -5.16 42.10
N HIS A 285 15.66 -6.36 42.00
CA HIS A 285 16.89 -6.78 42.68
C HIS A 285 17.36 -8.08 42.03
N GLU A 286 18.66 -8.13 41.70
CA GLU A 286 19.42 -9.30 41.20
C GLU A 286 19.10 -9.69 39.74
N THR A 287 19.98 -9.61 38.75
CA THR A 287 21.42 -9.85 38.70
C THR A 287 22.06 -8.98 37.61
N ARG A 288 22.90 -8.03 38.02
CA ARG A 288 23.96 -7.47 37.18
C ARG A 288 25.13 -8.45 37.18
N GLN A 289 25.37 -9.14 36.07
CA GLN A 289 26.74 -9.51 35.67
C GLN A 289 26.90 -9.30 34.17
N GLY A 290 27.89 -8.47 33.84
CA GLY A 290 28.09 -7.91 32.51
C GLY A 290 28.82 -8.84 31.55
N GLY A 291 28.40 -8.78 30.30
CA GLY A 291 29.23 -9.12 29.14
C GLY A 291 29.77 -7.83 28.53
N VAL A 292 31.09 -7.64 28.62
CA VAL A 292 31.81 -6.54 27.97
C VAL A 292 31.85 -6.79 26.46
N PHE A 293 31.29 -5.88 25.66
CA PHE A 293 31.44 -5.91 24.21
C PHE A 293 32.85 -5.43 23.82
N LYS A 294 33.63 -6.27 23.12
CA LYS A 294 34.85 -5.85 22.42
C LYS A 294 34.50 -5.43 21.00
N ALA A 295 34.90 -4.21 20.63
CA ALA A 295 34.82 -3.69 19.28
C ALA A 295 35.83 -4.39 18.35
N VAL A 296 35.39 -4.79 17.15
CA VAL A 296 36.26 -5.28 16.07
C VAL A 296 36.59 -4.12 15.14
N LYS A 297 37.89 -3.90 14.91
CA LYS A 297 38.44 -2.79 14.11
C LYS A 297 38.47 -3.14 12.62
N LYS A 298 38.27 -2.11 11.80
CA LYS A 298 38.24 -2.10 10.32
C LYS A 298 39.59 -2.55 9.71
N GLY A 299 39.55 -3.47 8.73
CA GLY A 299 40.61 -3.71 7.74
C GLY A 299 41.44 -4.99 7.92
N LYS A 300 41.09 -6.04 7.16
CA LYS A 300 42.04 -7.00 6.56
C LYS A 300 41.31 -7.84 5.48
N ARG A 301 41.93 -7.90 4.28
CA ARG A 301 41.57 -8.79 3.17
C ARG A 301 41.84 -10.25 3.53
N ILE A 302 41.02 -11.15 2.99
CA ILE A 302 41.48 -12.33 2.26
C ILE A 302 40.84 -12.24 0.88
#